data_AF-A0A116NUT5-F1
#
_entry.id   AF-A0A116NUT5-F1
#
_cell.length_a   1.000
_cell.length_b   1.000
_cell.length_c   1.000
_cell.angle_alpha   90.00
_cell.angle_beta   90.00
_cell.angle_gamma   90.00
#
_symmetry.space_group_name_H-M   'P 1'
#
loop_
_entity.id
_entity.type
_entity.pdbx_description
1 polymer ?
#
loop_
_entity_poly.entity_id
_entity_poly.type
_entity_poly.pdbx_seq_one_letter_code
_entity_poly.pdbx_strand_id
1 'polypeptide(L)' 'MADQVANRLRSAHKKATFVSIHIGYSRTEMKKTINTQKNIDPANLPKTMVSHVLELFRKKYSSGAVRQIELVEKVLYELA' A
#
# COMPACT_ATOMS: atom_id res chain seq x y z
N MET A 1 -6.93 -4.17 5.08
CA MET A 1 -6.13 -4.57 3.90
C MET A 1 -4.64 -4.60 4.22
N ALA A 2 -4.01 -3.48 4.60
CA ALA A 2 -2.58 -3.44 4.90
C ALA A 2 -2.15 -4.39 6.05
N ASP A 3 -3.00 -4.59 7.06
CA ASP A 3 -2.74 -5.60 8.11
C ASP A 3 -2.63 -7.03 7.56
N GLN A 4 -3.46 -7.39 6.58
CA GLN A 4 -3.42 -8.74 5.98
C GLN A 4 -2.11 -8.95 5.22
N VAL A 5 -1.67 -7.94 4.46
CA VAL A 5 -0.37 -7.97 3.75
C VAL A 5 0.78 -8.09 4.75
N ALA A 6 0.77 -7.30 5.82
CA ALA A 6 1.79 -7.40 6.86
C ALA A 6 1.81 -8.77 7.54
N ASN A 7 0.65 -9.34 7.85
CA ASN A 7 0.54 -10.69 8.42
C ASN A 7 1.12 -11.75 7.46
N ARG A 8 0.83 -11.64 6.14
CA ARG A 8 1.43 -12.52 5.12
C ARG A 8 2.95 -12.43 5.09
N LEU A 9 3.50 -11.21 5.07
CA LEU A 9 4.94 -10.98 5.09
C LEU A 9 5.59 -11.59 6.36
N ARG A 10 4.95 -11.39 7.51
CA ARG A 10 5.41 -11.93 8.78
C ARG A 10 5.41 -13.46 8.80
N SER A 11 4.33 -14.09 8.32
CA SER A 11 4.24 -15.56 8.23
C SER A 11 5.28 -16.15 7.26
N ALA A 12 5.68 -15.38 6.24
CA ALA A 12 6.71 -15.79 5.29
C ALA A 12 8.14 -15.40 5.73
N HIS A 13 8.33 -14.84 6.93
CA HIS A 13 9.60 -14.28 7.40
C HIS A 13 10.23 -13.24 6.45
N LYS A 14 9.39 -12.52 5.69
CA LYS A 14 9.82 -11.50 4.72
C LYS A 14 9.56 -10.10 5.25
N LYS A 15 10.30 -9.12 4.72
CA LYS A 15 10.10 -7.69 4.98
C LYS A 15 9.86 -6.96 3.66
N ALA A 16 8.87 -6.09 3.62
CA ALA A 16 8.67 -5.21 2.48
C ALA A 16 9.57 -3.98 2.60
N THR A 17 10.21 -3.60 1.50
CA THR A 17 10.99 -2.37 1.39
C THR A 17 10.31 -1.35 0.50
N PHE A 18 9.14 -1.72 -0.04
CA PHE A 18 8.43 -0.94 -1.01
C PHE A 18 6.94 -1.21 -0.91
N VAL A 19 6.17 -0.13 -0.97
CA VAL A 19 4.71 -0.16 -0.91
C VAL A 19 4.14 0.70 -2.02
N SER A 20 3.18 0.15 -2.74
CA SER A 20 2.42 0.79 -3.83
C SER A 20 0.93 0.73 -3.53
N ILE A 21 0.23 1.83 -3.82
CA ILE A 21 -1.23 1.87 -3.83
C ILE A 21 -1.73 2.25 -5.21
N HIS A 22 -2.78 1.57 -5.63
CA HIS A 22 -3.56 1.91 -6.80
C HIS A 22 -4.99 2.25 -6.36
N ILE A 23 -5.47 3.41 -6.77
CA ILE A 23 -6.82 3.90 -6.45
C ILE A 23 -7.57 4.15 -7.75
N GLY A 24 -8.61 3.36 -7.97
CA GLY A 24 -9.57 3.54 -9.04
C GLY A 24 -10.75 4.38 -8.58
N TYR A 25 -10.96 5.55 -9.19
CA TYR A 25 -12.16 6.36 -8.95
C TYR A 25 -13.40 5.75 -9.61
N SER A 26 -14.57 6.16 -9.13
CA SER A 26 -15.84 5.89 -9.82
C SER A 26 -15.80 6.44 -11.24
N ARG A 27 -16.47 5.75 -12.17
CA ARG A 27 -16.61 6.21 -13.56
C ARG A 27 -17.30 7.57 -13.65
N THR A 28 -18.10 7.92 -12.64
CA THR A 28 -18.84 9.19 -12.54
C THR A 28 -17.99 10.37 -12.07
N GLU A 29 -16.84 10.13 -11.44
CA GLU A 29 -15.96 11.22 -10.94
C GLU A 29 -15.11 11.85 -12.05
N MET A 30 -14.96 11.18 -13.21
CA MET A 30 -14.07 11.61 -14.30
C MET A 30 -12.64 11.97 -13.84
N LYS A 31 -12.19 11.37 -12.73
CA LYS A 31 -10.84 11.55 -12.16
C LYS A 31 -9.90 10.45 -12.65
N LYS A 32 -8.64 10.82 -12.86
CA LYS A 32 -7.58 9.86 -13.21
C LYS A 32 -7.29 8.95 -12.02
N THR A 33 -7.01 7.68 -12.30
CA THR A 33 -6.55 6.73 -11.29
C THR A 33 -5.27 7.24 -10.63
N ILE A 34 -5.10 6.92 -9.35
CA ILE A 34 -3.87 7.25 -8.61
C ILE A 34 -3.03 5.98 -8.50
N ASN A 35 -1.83 6.03 -9.06
CA ASN A 35 -0.83 4.98 -8.90
C ASN A 35 0.36 5.65 -8.21
N THR A 36 0.62 5.30 -6.95
CA THR A 36 1.75 5.88 -6.22
C THR A 36 2.45 4.85 -5.37
N GLN A 37 3.74 5.07 -5.18
CA GLN A 37 4.63 4.15 -4.51
C GLN A 37 5.62 4.88 -3.62
N LYS A 38 6.10 4.19 -2.58
CA LYS A 38 7.11 4.70 -1.65
C LYS A 38 8.06 3.58 -1.27
N ASN A 39 9.36 3.89 -1.32
CA ASN A 39 10.39 3.10 -0.65
C ASN A 39 10.27 3.32 0.85
N ILE A 40 10.34 2.24 1.61
CA ILE A 40 10.29 2.23 3.07
C ILE A 40 11.44 1.39 3.62
N ASP A 41 11.82 1.65 4.86
CA ASP A 41 12.72 0.74 5.55
C ASP A 41 12.10 -0.66 5.65
N PRO A 42 12.91 -1.73 5.62
CA PRO A 42 12.41 -3.10 5.67
C PRO A 42 11.44 -3.33 6.86
N ALA A 43 10.15 -3.48 6.56
CA ALA A 43 9.10 -3.60 7.57
C ALA A 43 8.18 -4.80 7.29
N ASN A 44 7.70 -5.42 8.37
CA ASN A 44 6.69 -6.49 8.34
C ASN A 44 5.68 -6.40 9.50
N LEU A 45 5.73 -5.32 10.28
CA LEU A 45 4.78 -5.08 11.37
C LEU A 45 3.49 -4.45 10.81
N PRO A 46 2.30 -4.97 11.18
CA PRO A 46 1.01 -4.45 10.69
C PRO A 46 0.84 -2.95 10.90
N LYS A 47 1.12 -2.45 12.10
CA LYS A 47 1.02 -1.01 12.42
C LYS A 47 1.88 -0.13 11.50
N THR A 48 3.13 -0.54 11.25
CA THR A 48 4.06 0.20 10.37
C THR A 48 3.55 0.21 8.93
N MET A 49 3.11 -0.94 8.41
CA MET A 49 2.58 -1.05 7.05
C MET A 49 1.29 -0.22 6.86
N VAL A 50 0.36 -0.28 7.81
CA VAL A 50 -0.87 0.54 7.79
C VAL A 50 -0.51 2.02 7.77
N SER A 51 0.44 2.44 8.61
CA SER A 51 0.87 3.84 8.68
C SER A 51 1.40 4.34 7.33
N HIS A 52 2.28 3.58 6.66
CA HIS A 52 2.82 3.97 5.36
C HIS A 52 1.76 4.01 4.26
N VAL A 53 0.82 3.06 4.25
CA VAL A 53 -0.28 3.03 3.29
C VAL A 53 -1.21 4.23 3.47
N LEU A 54 -1.54 4.58 4.72
CA LEU A 54 -2.36 5.75 5.03
C LEU A 54 -1.66 7.05 4.65
N GLU A 55 -0.36 7.16 4.90
CA GLU A 55 0.45 8.32 4.50
C GLU A 55 0.43 8.50 2.98
N LEU A 56 0.68 7.42 2.21
CA LEU A 56 0.62 7.43 0.76
C LEU A 56 -0.76 7.84 0.23
N PHE A 57 -1.81 7.27 0.82
CA PHE A 57 -3.19 7.56 0.45
C PHE A 57 -3.49 9.04 0.67
N ARG A 58 -3.27 9.56 1.88
CA ARG A 58 -3.53 10.97 2.23
C ARG A 58 -2.71 11.96 1.42
N LYS A 59 -1.52 11.58 0.98
CA LYS A 59 -0.65 12.45 0.16
C LYS A 59 -1.17 12.65 -1.27
N LYS A 60 -1.89 11.67 -1.83
CA LYS A 60 -2.30 11.69 -3.25
C LYS A 60 -3.80 11.77 -3.47
N TYR A 61 -4.58 11.17 -2.58
CA TYR A 61 -6.04 11.23 -2.63
C TYR A 61 -6.53 12.52 -1.97
N SER A 62 -7.34 13.29 -2.70
CA SER A 62 -7.96 14.53 -2.20
C SER A 62 -9.45 14.36 -1.96
N SER A 63 -10.20 13.95 -2.99
CA SER A 63 -11.65 13.83 -2.94
C SER A 63 -12.21 12.94 -4.03
N GLY A 64 -13.46 12.51 -3.84
CA GLY A 64 -14.27 11.83 -4.85
C GLY A 64 -14.49 10.35 -4.58
N ALA A 65 -15.56 9.79 -5.15
CA ALA A 65 -15.92 8.40 -4.91
C ALA A 65 -14.84 7.43 -5.42
N VAL A 66 -14.30 6.61 -4.52
CA VAL A 66 -13.34 5.55 -4.83
C VAL A 66 -14.09 4.23 -5.03
N ARG A 67 -13.79 3.53 -6.12
CA ARG A 67 -14.38 2.22 -6.44
C ARG A 67 -13.44 1.05 -6.14
N GLN A 68 -12.13 1.29 -6.19
CA GLN A 68 -11.12 0.24 -6.03
C GLN A 68 -9.89 0.80 -5.34
N ILE A 69 -9.35 0.04 -4.38
CA ILE A 69 -8.05 0.29 -3.77
C ILE A 69 -7.28 -1.02 -3.78
N GLU A 70 -6.09 -1.01 -4.37
CA GLU A 70 -5.17 -2.15 -4.37
C GLU A 70 -3.89 -1.74 -3.66
N LEU A 71 -3.33 -2.69 -2.91
CA LEU A 71 -2.05 -2.55 -2.23
C LEU A 71 -1.11 -3.60 -2.81
N VAL A 72 0.02 -3.14 -3.32
CA VAL A 72 1.08 -4.00 -3.87
C VAL A 72 2.34 -3.77 -3.05
N GLU A 73 2.86 -4.84 -2.45
CA GLU A 73 4.16 -4.83 -1.80
C GLU A 73 5.21 -5.52 -2.67
N LYS A 74 6.47 -5.06 -2.55
CA LYS A 74 7.61 -5.77 -3.13
C LYS A 74 8.60 -6.09 -2.01
N VAL A 75 9.04 -7.35 -1.97
CA VAL A 75 10.08 -7.82 -1.07
C VAL A 75 11.38 -7.82 -1.85
N LEU A 76 12.37 -7.04 -1.40
CA LEU A 76 13.71 -7.01 -2.01
C LEU A 76 14.72 -7.88 -1.24
N TYR A 77 14.38 -8.36 -0.04
CA TYR A 77 15.26 -9.20 0.78
C TYR A 77 14.49 -10.36 1.40
N GLU A 78 14.93 -11.59 1.17
CA GLU A 78 14.55 -12.74 1.98
C GLU A 78 15.42 -12.74 3.23
N LEU A 79 14.81 -12.77 4.42
CA LEU A 79 15.57 -13.07 5.63
C LEU A 79 15.84 -14.58 5.58
N ALA A 80 17.07 -14.93 5.23
CA ALA A 80 17.61 -16.28 5.39
C ALA A 80 17.74 -16.63 6.88
#